data_AF-A0A7W0G0R3-F1
#
_entry.id   AF-A0A7W0G0R3-F1
#
_cell.length_a   1.000
_cell.length_b   1.000
_cell.length_c   1.000
_cell.angle_alpha   90.00
_cell.angle_beta   90.00
_cell.angle_gamma   90.00
#
_symmetry.space_group_name_H-M   'P 1'
#
loop_
_entity.id
_entity.type
_entity.pdbx_description
1 polymer ?
#
loop_
_entity_poly.entity_id
_entity_poly.type
_entity_poly.pdbx_seq_one_letter_code
_entity_poly.pdbx_strand_id
1 'polypeptide(L)' 'MKGKEKGAGAQGKKVKGKKGSVSNPSSPLPLLTSSNSRRPTVAVVGAGRLGTALALALTARGYEVAAMVARSPAH' A
#
# COMPACT_ATOMS: atom_id res chain seq x y z
N MET A 1 48.04 24.34 24.48
CA MET A 1 47.42 23.05 24.87
C MET A 1 46.89 22.37 23.61
N LYS A 2 47.22 21.10 23.44
CA LYS A 2 47.02 20.27 22.26
C LYS A 2 45.81 19.38 22.57
N GLY A 3 44.73 19.49 21.81
CA GLY A 3 43.55 18.62 21.90
C GLY A 3 43.31 17.97 20.54
N LYS A 4 43.53 16.67 20.47
CA LYS A 4 43.59 15.81 19.29
C LYS A 4 42.67 14.64 19.59
N GLU A 5 41.66 14.37 18.76
CA GLU A 5 40.97 13.08 18.62
C GLU A 5 39.97 13.19 17.45
N LYS A 6 40.30 12.65 16.26
CA LYS A 6 40.02 11.28 15.76
C LYS A 6 38.50 11.04 15.62
N GLY A 7 37.96 11.03 14.40
CA GLY A 7 37.80 9.82 13.55
C GLY A 7 36.38 9.24 13.77
N ALA A 8 35.67 8.62 12.84
CA ALA A 8 35.94 8.09 11.52
C ALA A 8 34.60 7.71 10.83
N GLY A 9 34.63 7.61 9.50
CA GLY A 9 33.85 6.61 8.74
C GLY A 9 32.45 7.04 8.27
N ALA A 10 32.21 7.09 6.95
CA ALA A 10 31.81 5.94 6.11
C ALA A 10 30.29 5.64 6.29
N GLN A 11 29.42 5.56 5.29
CA GLN A 11 29.54 5.26 3.87
C GLN A 11 28.25 5.74 3.17
N GLY A 12 28.39 6.25 1.95
CA GLY A 12 27.24 6.47 1.07
C GLY A 12 26.61 5.17 0.61
N LYS A 13 25.32 5.24 0.26
CA LYS A 13 24.74 4.34 -0.73
C LYS A 13 24.03 5.15 -1.80
N LYS A 14 24.79 5.39 -2.88
CA LYS A 14 24.36 5.87 -4.18
C LYS A 14 23.43 4.81 -4.78
N VAL A 15 22.12 5.06 -4.80
CA VAL A 15 21.17 4.15 -5.44
C VAL A 15 21.15 4.45 -6.95
N LYS A 16 21.56 3.45 -7.71
CA LYS A 16 21.70 3.44 -9.17
C LYS A 16 20.32 3.34 -9.81
N GLY A 17 19.80 4.47 -10.31
CA GLY A 17 18.56 4.52 -11.06
C GLY A 17 18.60 3.62 -12.29
N LYS A 18 17.72 2.62 -12.31
CA LYS A 18 17.60 1.61 -13.38
C LYS A 18 16.74 2.20 -14.51
N LYS A 19 17.23 2.07 -15.74
CA LYS A 19 16.63 2.54 -16.99
C LYS A 19 15.20 1.99 -17.20
N GLY A 20 14.29 2.91 -17.52
CA GLY A 20 13.27 2.83 -18.57
C GLY A 20 12.30 1.64 -18.57
N SER A 21 11.05 1.92 -18.19
CA SER A 21 9.88 1.27 -18.78
C SER A 21 9.01 2.34 -19.44
N VAL A 22 8.84 2.21 -20.74
CA VAL A 22 8.11 3.14 -21.63
C VAL A 22 6.67 3.31 -21.14
N SER A 23 6.30 4.51 -20.72
CA SER A 23 4.93 4.86 -20.34
C SER A 23 4.16 5.35 -21.57
N ASN A 24 3.11 4.62 -21.99
CA ASN A 24 2.08 5.21 -22.86
C ASN A 24 1.33 6.29 -22.06
N PRO A 25 1.27 7.57 -22.51
CA PRO A 25 0.83 8.69 -21.68
C PRO A 25 -0.70 8.93 -21.65
N SER A 26 -1.56 7.93 -21.89
CA SER A 26 -3.02 8.17 -22.03
C SER A 26 -3.87 7.90 -20.78
N SER A 27 -3.30 7.80 -19.59
CA SER A 27 -4.09 7.71 -18.34
C SER A 27 -3.50 8.61 -17.25
N PRO A 28 -4.21 9.67 -16.80
CA PRO A 28 -3.66 10.72 -15.96
C PRO A 28 -3.71 10.35 -14.46
N LEU A 29 -3.36 9.13 -14.08
CA LEU A 29 -3.15 8.77 -12.68
C LEU A 29 -2.02 7.74 -12.56
N PRO A 30 -0.96 7.99 -11.77
CA PRO A 30 0.00 6.95 -11.44
C PRO A 30 -0.72 5.85 -10.68
N LEU A 31 -0.79 4.64 -11.25
CA LEU A 31 -1.12 3.44 -10.51
C LEU A 31 0.04 3.19 -9.55
N LEU A 32 -0.06 3.72 -8.32
CA LEU A 32 0.80 3.33 -7.22
C LEU A 32 0.49 1.87 -6.87
N THR A 33 0.97 0.94 -7.69
CA THR A 33 1.06 -0.47 -7.35
C THR A 33 2.13 -0.56 -6.27
N SER A 34 1.72 -0.44 -5.01
CA SER A 34 2.57 -0.71 -3.87
C SER A 34 3.06 -2.14 -4.00
N SER A 35 4.36 -2.32 -4.24
CA SER A 35 5.02 -3.64 -4.35
C SER A 35 5.09 -4.38 -3.01
N ASN A 36 4.31 -3.95 -2.01
CA ASN A 36 4.19 -4.63 -0.75
C ASN A 36 3.48 -5.97 -1.00
N SER A 37 4.20 -7.08 -0.78
CA SER A 37 3.70 -8.45 -0.97
C SER A 37 2.56 -8.83 -0.02
N ARG A 38 2.11 -7.91 0.84
CA ARG A 38 0.92 -8.11 1.67
C ARG A 38 -0.34 -7.94 0.84
N ARG A 39 -1.31 -8.81 1.12
CA ARG A 39 -2.67 -8.69 0.59
C ARG A 39 -3.24 -7.31 0.93
N PRO A 40 -3.96 -6.68 0.01
CA PRO A 40 -4.55 -5.37 0.26
C PRO A 40 -5.63 -5.46 1.35
N THR A 41 -5.69 -4.43 2.19
CA THR A 41 -6.80 -4.19 3.10
C THR A 41 -7.92 -3.49 2.34
N VAL A 42 -9.16 -3.93 2.51
CA VAL A 42 -10.32 -3.46 1.75
C VAL A 42 -11.38 -2.83 2.64
N ALA A 43 -12.13 -1.88 2.09
CA ALA A 43 -13.35 -1.36 2.68
C ALA A 43 -14.53 -1.68 1.76
N VAL A 44 -15.67 -2.08 2.32
CA VAL A 44 -16.87 -2.44 1.55
C VAL A 44 -17.95 -1.40 1.82
N VAL A 45 -18.48 -0.80 0.74
CA VAL A 45 -19.59 0.15 0.80
C VAL A 45 -20.90 -0.57 0.42
N GLY A 46 -21.84 -0.57 1.34
CA GLY A 46 -23.15 -1.22 1.25
C GLY A 46 -23.20 -2.54 2.03
N ALA A 47 -23.57 -2.51 3.32
CA ALA A 47 -23.70 -3.70 4.19
C ALA A 47 -24.97 -4.54 3.94
N GLY A 48 -25.49 -4.55 2.70
CA GLY A 48 -26.61 -5.40 2.30
C GLY A 48 -26.16 -6.84 1.99
N ARG A 49 -27.06 -7.66 1.45
CA ARG A 49 -26.78 -9.08 1.14
C ARG A 49 -25.50 -9.28 0.31
N LEU A 50 -25.34 -8.48 -0.75
CA LEU A 50 -24.18 -8.56 -1.64
C LEU A 50 -22.89 -8.12 -0.93
N GLY A 51 -22.88 -6.97 -0.26
CA GLY A 51 -21.68 -6.45 0.37
C GLY A 51 -21.21 -7.35 1.52
N THR A 52 -22.13 -7.87 2.31
CA THR A 52 -21.83 -8.85 3.36
C THR A 52 -21.30 -10.15 2.76
N ALA A 53 -21.93 -10.69 1.71
CA ALA A 53 -21.42 -11.89 1.04
C ALA A 53 -20.02 -11.68 0.45
N LEU A 54 -19.77 -10.51 -0.16
CA LEU A 54 -18.47 -10.13 -0.70
C LEU A 54 -17.42 -10.03 0.41
N ALA A 55 -17.72 -9.35 1.51
CA ALA A 55 -16.80 -9.25 2.64
C ALA A 55 -16.46 -10.63 3.21
N LEU A 56 -17.46 -11.50 3.38
CA LEU A 56 -17.24 -12.88 3.83
C LEU A 56 -16.33 -13.65 2.85
N ALA A 57 -16.56 -13.53 1.54
CA ALA A 57 -15.73 -14.19 0.53
C ALA A 57 -14.28 -13.66 0.55
N LEU A 58 -14.10 -12.35 0.72
CA LEU A 58 -12.79 -11.71 0.80
C LEU A 58 -12.06 -12.11 2.09
N THR A 59 -12.73 -12.11 3.24
CA THR A 59 -12.18 -12.59 4.51
C THR A 59 -11.80 -14.07 4.42
N ALA A 60 -12.65 -14.92 3.85
CA ALA A 60 -12.35 -16.33 3.63
C ALA A 60 -11.14 -16.55 2.71
N ARG A 61 -10.89 -15.61 1.80
CA ARG A 61 -9.70 -15.62 0.94
C ARG A 61 -8.47 -15.00 1.61
N GLY A 62 -8.58 -14.45 2.83
CA GLY A 62 -7.47 -13.89 3.60
C GLY A 62 -7.21 -12.41 3.34
N TYR A 63 -8.20 -11.67 2.81
CA TYR A 63 -8.16 -10.22 2.77
C TYR A 63 -8.66 -9.65 4.10
N GLU A 64 -8.03 -8.56 4.55
CA GLU A 64 -8.47 -7.82 5.72
C GLU A 64 -9.56 -6.82 5.31
N VAL A 65 -10.72 -6.89 5.95
CA VAL A 65 -11.81 -5.92 5.74
C VAL A 65 -11.73 -4.89 6.86
N ALA A 66 -11.22 -3.68 6.57
CA ALA A 66 -11.05 -2.62 7.56
C ALA A 66 -12.35 -1.90 7.91
N ALA A 67 -13.30 -1.85 6.97
CA ALA A 67 -14.56 -1.14 7.17
C ALA A 67 -15.72 -1.75 6.37
N MET A 68 -16.89 -1.73 7.00
CA MET A 68 -18.19 -1.92 6.38
C MET A 68 -18.97 -0.62 6.51
N VAL A 69 -19.36 -0.04 5.38
CA VAL A 69 -20.04 1.27 5.34
C VAL A 69 -21.48 1.06 4.90
N ALA A 70 -22.44 1.53 5.68
CA ALA A 70 -23.86 1.55 5.32
C ALA A 70 -24.46 2.92 5.61
N ARG A 71 -25.49 3.30 4.84
CA ARG A 71 -26.19 4.57 5.05
C ARG A 71 -27.05 4.57 6.32
N SER A 72 -27.62 3.41 6.65
CA SER A 72 -28.47 3.23 7.82
C SER A 72 -27.99 2.03 8.63
N PRO A 73 -27.96 2.13 9.97
CA PRO A 73 -27.50 1.05 10.84
C PRO A 73 -28.51 -0.11 11.00
N ALA A 74 -29.66 -0.06 10.31
CA ALA A 74 -30.83 -0.88 10.58
C ALA A 74 -31.18 -1.88 9.45
N HIS A 75 -30.21 -2.62 8.97
CA HIS A 75 -30.48 -3.87 8.25
C HIS A 75 -29.72 -5.02 8.91
#